data_AF-A0A147GWK6-F1
#
_entry.id   AF-A0A147GWK6-F1
#
_cell.length_a   1.000
_cell.length_b   1.000
_cell.length_c   1.000
_cell.angle_alpha   90.00
_cell.angle_beta   90.00
_cell.angle_gamma   90.00
#
_symmetry.space_group_name_H-M   'P 1'
#
loop_
_entity.id
_entity.type
_entity.pdbx_description
1 polymer ?
#
loop_
_entity_poly.entity_id
_entity_poly.type
_entity_poly.pdbx_seq_one_letter_code
_entity_poly.pdbx_strand_id
1 'polypeptide(L)'
;MHPSRPRSDTTCIDPGDRLQLHVPRGTLLFAVEGQVHMVEPPRWLAEQMVSVEQHLSPGQVHEVGQDGWVQLTALAGAPARVARVPPPAVGPRLAAGLAKMRRAVALLARRGIRMA
;
A
#
# COMPACT_ATOMS: atom_id res chain seq x y z
N MET A 1 3.95 -23.00 -14.67
CA MET A 1 4.59 -21.98 -13.79
C MET A 1 3.48 -21.30 -13.02
N HIS A 2 3.22 -21.71 -11.77
CA HIS A 2 2.13 -21.14 -10.96
C HIS A 2 2.65 -19.86 -10.30
N PRO A 3 1.98 -18.70 -10.42
CA PRO A 3 2.44 -17.48 -9.74
C PRO A 3 2.44 -17.74 -8.23
N SER A 4 3.57 -17.49 -7.58
CA SER A 4 3.68 -17.58 -6.13
C SER A 4 2.63 -16.67 -5.49
N ARG A 5 1.70 -17.26 -4.71
CA ARG A 5 0.69 -16.48 -3.99
C ARG A 5 1.39 -15.42 -3.14
N PRO A 6 0.97 -14.16 -3.22
CA PRO A 6 1.57 -13.14 -2.36
C PRO A 6 1.25 -13.48 -0.90
N ARG A 7 2.25 -13.30 -0.02
CA ARG A 7 2.12 -13.63 1.40
C ARG A 7 1.15 -12.64 2.04
N SER A 8 0.00 -13.13 2.49
CA SER A 8 -0.98 -12.34 3.21
C SER A 8 -0.68 -12.39 4.71
N ASP A 9 -0.55 -11.22 5.34
CA ASP A 9 -0.59 -11.12 6.79
C ASP A 9 -2.03 -10.89 7.23
N THR A 10 -2.44 -11.54 8.32
CA THR A 10 -3.80 -11.43 8.84
C THR A 10 -3.78 -10.81 10.23
N THR A 11 -4.70 -9.89 10.51
CA THR A 11 -4.86 -9.25 11.83
C THR A 11 -6.32 -9.31 12.27
N CYS A 12 -6.55 -9.48 13.56
CA CYS A 12 -7.88 -9.43 14.17
C CYS A 12 -8.12 -8.06 14.81
N ILE A 13 -9.36 -7.60 14.80
CA ILE A 13 -9.84 -6.36 15.41
C ILE A 13 -11.07 -6.72 16.24
N ASP A 14 -11.07 -6.36 17.52
CA ASP A 14 -12.20 -6.61 18.41
C ASP A 14 -13.39 -5.71 18.05
N PRO A 15 -14.64 -6.11 18.38
CA PRO A 15 -15.83 -5.35 18.00
C PRO A 15 -15.78 -3.91 18.53
N GLY A 16 -15.94 -2.92 17.64
CA GLY A 16 -15.88 -1.50 17.99
C GLY A 16 -14.47 -0.93 18.14
N ASP A 17 -13.43 -1.78 18.17
CA ASP A 17 -12.04 -1.34 18.23
C ASP A 17 -11.52 -0.88 16.88
N ARG A 18 -10.45 -0.10 16.96
CA ARG A 18 -9.78 0.51 15.81
C ARG A 18 -8.34 0.06 15.74
N LEU A 19 -7.91 -0.28 14.54
CA LEU A 19 -6.54 -0.63 14.21
C LEU A 19 -6.02 0.36 13.16
N GLN A 20 -4.86 0.97 13.43
CA GLN A 20 -4.17 1.81 12.46
C GLN A 20 -2.97 1.06 11.89
N LEU A 21 -2.87 1.05 10.57
CA LEU A 21 -1.83 0.35 9.83
C LEU A 21 -1.21 1.30 8.82
N HIS A 22 0.12 1.41 8.83
CA HIS A 22 0.83 2.08 7.74
C HIS A 22 0.96 1.11 6.56
N VAL A 23 0.45 1.50 5.41
CA VAL A 23 0.43 0.67 4.20
C VAL A 23 0.94 1.46 2.98
N PRO A 24 1.71 0.82 2.09
CA PRO A 24 2.04 1.43 0.81
C PRO A 24 0.83 1.44 -0.14
N ARG A 25 0.84 2.36 -1.11
CA ARG A 25 -0.11 2.44 -2.21
C ARG A 25 -0.13 1.12 -2.99
N GLY A 26 -1.32 0.69 -3.40
CA GLY A 26 -1.53 -0.58 -4.07
C GLY A 26 -1.55 -1.79 -3.14
N THR A 27 -1.52 -1.59 -1.82
CA THR A 27 -1.81 -2.67 -0.86
C THR A 27 -3.26 -3.09 -1.02
N LEU A 28 -3.50 -4.39 -1.10
CA LEU A 28 -4.84 -4.95 -1.08
C LEU A 28 -5.23 -5.29 0.36
N LEU A 29 -6.40 -4.82 0.78
CA LEU A 29 -7.02 -5.14 2.05
C LEU A 29 -8.27 -5.98 1.82
N PHE A 30 -8.35 -7.11 2.51
CA PHE A 30 -9.43 -8.08 2.38
C PHE A 30 -10.12 -8.28 3.73
N ALA A 31 -11.43 -8.11 3.77
CA ALA A 31 -12.21 -8.59 4.91
C ALA A 31 -12.36 -10.11 4.78
N VAL A 32 -11.75 -10.85 5.71
CA VAL A 32 -11.82 -12.31 5.75
C VAL A 32 -13.03 -12.75 6.57
N GLU A 33 -13.25 -12.11 7.72
CA GLU A 33 -14.37 -12.34 8.63
C GLU A 33 -14.83 -11.00 9.21
N GLY A 34 -16.11 -10.92 9.58
CA GLY A 34 -16.70 -9.70 10.12
C GLY A 34 -16.81 -8.57 9.10
N GLN A 35 -17.47 -7.48 9.50
CA GLN A 35 -17.58 -6.27 8.71
C GLN A 35 -16.58 -5.21 9.19
N VAL A 36 -15.93 -4.55 8.24
CA VAL A 36 -14.88 -3.58 8.52
C VAL A 36 -15.23 -2.24 7.89
N HIS A 37 -15.25 -1.18 8.68
CA HIS A 37 -15.20 0.18 8.17
C HIS A 37 -13.73 0.61 8.04
N MET A 38 -13.37 1.04 6.85
CA MET A 38 -12.02 1.45 6.50
C MET A 38 -12.02 2.92 6.11
N VAL A 39 -11.02 3.65 6.61
CA VAL A 39 -10.73 5.04 6.22
C VAL A 39 -9.30 5.09 5.68
N GLU A 40 -9.17 5.52 4.43
CA GLU A 40 -7.88 5.71 3.76
C GLU A 40 -7.12 6.95 4.28
N PRO A 41 -5.80 7.00 4.04
CA PRO A 41 -5.03 8.22 4.24
C PRO A 41 -5.72 9.40 3.55
N PRO A 42 -5.80 10.56 4.23
CA PRO A 42 -6.38 11.74 3.62
C PRO A 42 -5.51 12.22 2.46
N ARG A 43 -6.15 12.63 1.37
CA ARG A 43 -5.51 13.23 0.20
C ARG A 43 -6.02 14.65 -0.02
N TRP A 44 -5.16 15.46 -0.60
CA TRP A 44 -5.54 16.77 -1.09
C TRP A 44 -6.25 16.64 -2.44
N LEU A 45 -7.46 17.18 -2.54
CA LEU A 45 -8.24 17.29 -3.77
C LEU A 45 -8.68 18.74 -3.93
N ALA A 46 -8.14 19.41 -4.95
CA ALA A 46 -8.28 20.84 -5.16
C ALA A 46 -7.78 21.65 -3.94
N GLU A 47 -8.67 22.24 -3.13
CA GLU A 47 -8.35 22.98 -1.91
C GLU A 47 -8.84 22.27 -0.63
N GLN A 48 -9.24 20.99 -0.73
CA GLN A 48 -9.84 20.24 0.36
C GLN A 48 -9.05 18.99 0.71
N MET A 49 -8.97 18.70 2.01
CA MET A 49 -8.48 17.41 2.50
C MET A 49 -9.65 16.42 2.56
N VAL A 50 -9.55 15.30 1.85
CA VAL A 50 -10.61 14.28 1.75
C VAL A 50 -10.05 12.88 2.02
N SER A 51 -10.83 12.05 2.70
CA SER A 51 -10.54 10.63 2.88
C SER A 51 -11.53 9.78 2.12
N VAL A 52 -11.09 8.63 1.62
CA VAL A 52 -11.99 7.60 1.10
C VAL A 52 -12.40 6.70 2.25
N GLU A 53 -13.70 6.48 2.37
CA GLU A 53 -14.28 5.57 3.35
C GLU A 53 -14.99 4.42 2.63
N GLN A 54 -14.82 3.20 3.14
CA GLN A 54 -15.39 1.99 2.55
C GLN A 54 -15.87 1.06 3.66
N HIS A 55 -16.97 0.34 3.41
CA HIS A 55 -17.37 -0.81 4.21
C HIS A 55 -17.02 -2.09 3.45
N LEU A 56 -16.21 -2.94 4.08
CA LEU A 56 -15.81 -4.23 3.54
C LEU A 56 -16.55 -5.34 4.28
N SER A 57 -17.37 -6.07 3.53
CA SER A 57 -17.97 -7.33 3.94
C SER A 57 -17.02 -8.50 3.66
N PRO A 58 -17.18 -9.65 4.34
CA PRO A 58 -16.35 -10.83 4.09
C PRO A 58 -16.28 -11.19 2.60
N GLY A 59 -15.05 -11.44 2.11
CA GLY A 59 -14.77 -11.74 0.71
C GLY A 59 -14.58 -10.51 -0.18
N GLN A 60 -14.84 -9.30 0.30
CA GLN A 60 -14.55 -8.08 -0.44
C GLN A 60 -13.10 -7.64 -0.27
N VAL A 61 -12.61 -6.96 -1.31
CA VAL A 61 -11.26 -6.42 -1.41
C VAL A 61 -11.31 -4.93 -1.72
N HIS A 62 -10.38 -4.19 -1.15
CA HIS A 62 -10.10 -2.81 -1.52
C HIS A 62 -8.62 -2.61 -1.77
N GLU A 63 -8.28 -1.93 -2.87
CA GLU A 63 -6.92 -1.51 -3.17
C GLU A 63 -6.70 -0.10 -2.63
N VAL A 64 -5.70 0.06 -1.76
CA VAL A 64 -5.39 1.34 -1.14
C VAL A 64 -4.81 2.30 -2.17
N GLY A 65 -5.48 3.43 -2.39
CA GLY A 65 -5.13 4.39 -3.45
C GLY A 65 -3.88 5.23 -3.16
N GLN A 66 -3.49 5.37 -1.89
CA GLN A 66 -2.39 6.24 -1.46
C GLN A 66 -1.56 5.60 -0.33
N ASP A 67 -0.26 5.90 -0.32
CA ASP A 67 0.62 5.54 0.80
C ASP A 67 0.21 6.29 2.08
N GLY A 68 0.13 5.58 3.21
CA GLY A 68 -0.07 6.22 4.51
C GLY A 68 -0.76 5.33 5.54
N TRP A 69 -1.33 5.98 6.56
CA TRP A 69 -2.08 5.32 7.62
C TRP A 69 -3.53 5.06 7.20
N VAL A 70 -3.89 3.79 7.12
CA VAL A 70 -5.28 3.34 7.01
C VAL A 70 -5.80 3.04 8.41
N GLN A 71 -7.01 3.50 8.71
CA GLN A 71 -7.75 3.08 9.89
C GLN A 71 -8.74 1.99 9.52
N LEU A 72 -8.75 0.91 10.28
CA LEU A 72 -9.72 -0.18 10.20
C LEU A 72 -10.51 -0.23 11.50
N THR A 73 -11.83 -0.35 11.40
CA THR A 73 -12.72 -0.45 12.55
C THR A 73 -13.60 -1.67 12.35
N ALA A 74 -13.65 -2.58 13.32
CA ALA A 74 -14.65 -3.65 13.30
C ALA A 74 -16.01 -3.05 13.68
N LEU A 75 -17.05 -3.30 12.88
CA LEU A 75 -18.38 -2.81 13.20
C LEU A 75 -18.90 -3.48 14.49
N ALA A 76 -19.64 -2.71 15.29
CA ALA A 76 -20.18 -3.19 16.56
C ALA A 76 -21.06 -4.43 16.34
N GLY A 77 -20.74 -5.55 17.01
CA GLY A 77 -21.52 -6.79 16.95
C GLY A 77 -20.70 -8.05 16.66
N ALA A 78 -19.52 -7.93 16.04
CA ALA A 78 -18.62 -9.06 15.83
C ALA A 78 -17.16 -8.61 15.66
N PRO A 79 -16.16 -9.43 16.05
CA PRO A 79 -14.77 -9.17 15.70
C PRO A 79 -14.60 -9.26 14.18
N ALA A 80 -13.61 -8.56 13.66
CA ALA A 80 -13.25 -8.61 12.25
C ALA A 80 -11.85 -9.16 12.06
N ARG A 81 -11.65 -9.85 10.94
CA ARG A 81 -10.35 -10.37 10.51
C ARG A 81 -10.02 -9.80 9.14
N VAL A 82 -8.89 -9.11 9.06
CA VAL A 82 -8.43 -8.47 7.81
C VAL A 82 -7.13 -9.10 7.37
N ALA A 83 -7.07 -9.50 6.10
CA ALA A 83 -5.83 -9.88 5.44
C ALA A 83 -5.31 -8.70 4.62
N ARG A 84 -3.99 -8.48 4.65
CA ARG A 84 -3.31 -7.48 3.85
C ARG A 84 -2.32 -8.15 2.90
N VAL A 85 -2.25 -7.65 1.68
CA VAL A 85 -1.29 -8.09 0.68
C VAL A 85 -0.57 -6.85 0.14
N PRO A 86 0.75 -6.71 0.39
CA PRO A 86 1.50 -5.57 -0.12
C PRO A 86 1.57 -5.59 -1.65
N PRO A 87 1.77 -4.42 -2.31
CA PRO A 87 1.95 -4.36 -3.75
C PRO A 87 3.19 -5.17 -4.15
N PRO A 88 3.23 -5.68 -5.39
CA PRO A 88 4.41 -6.38 -5.90
C PRO A 88 5.62 -5.45 -5.85
N ALA A 89 6.68 -5.88 -5.18
CA ALA A 89 7.94 -5.14 -5.20
C ALA A 89 8.46 -5.06 -6.65
N VAL A 90 8.66 -3.84 -7.17
CA VAL A 90 9.40 -3.64 -8.40
C VAL A 90 10.83 -4.12 -8.13
N GLY A 91 11.18 -5.27 -8.71
CA GLY A 91 12.33 -6.05 -8.28
C GLY A 91 13.66 -5.27 -8.32
N PRO A 92 14.62 -5.60 -7.43
CA PRO A 92 15.89 -4.88 -7.27
C PRO A 92 16.75 -4.82 -8.55
N ARG A 93 16.48 -5.68 -9.53
CA ARG A 93 17.15 -5.70 -10.83
C ARG A 93 16.87 -4.45 -11.68
N LEU A 94 15.63 -3.95 -11.66
CA LEU A 94 15.27 -2.74 -12.41
C LEU A 94 15.89 -1.49 -11.75
N ALA A 95 15.82 -1.41 -10.42
CA ALA A 95 16.45 -0.33 -9.66
C ALA A 95 17.98 -0.31 -9.83
N ALA A 96 18.63 -1.47 -9.79
CA ALA A 96 20.07 -1.59 -10.02
C ALA A 96 20.47 -1.21 -11.46
N GLY A 97 19.65 -1.56 -12.45
CA GLY A 97 19.84 -1.16 -13.84
C GLY A 97 19.85 0.36 -14.02
N LEU A 98 18.84 1.05 -13.47
CA LEU A 98 18.78 2.52 -13.48
C LEU A 98 19.97 3.15 -12.75
N ALA A 99 20.37 2.61 -11.59
CA ALA A 99 21.51 3.13 -10.83
C ALA A 99 22.83 3.02 -11.61
N LYS A 100 23.06 1.90 -12.33
CA LYS A 100 24.23 1.74 -13.20
C LYS A 100 24.21 2.73 -14.37
N MET A 101 23.06 2.90 -15.01
CA MET A 101 22.91 3.83 -16.13
C MET A 101 23.17 5.29 -15.70
N ARG A 102 22.60 5.72 -14.56
CA ARG A 102 22.87 7.06 -13.98
C ARG A 102 24.36 7.28 -13.72
N ARG A 103 25.06 6.28 -13.17
CA ARG A 103 26.52 6.35 -12.93
C ARG A 103 27.31 6.47 -14.23
N ALA A 104 26.95 5.69 -15.25
CA ALA A 104 27.60 5.76 -16.56
C ALA A 104 27.42 7.14 -17.21
N VAL A 105 26.21 7.69 -17.19
CA VAL A 105 25.91 9.05 -17.69
C VAL A 105 26.68 10.11 -16.91
N ALA A 106 26.74 10.01 -15.59
CA ALA A 106 27.51 10.95 -14.75
C ALA A 106 29.02 10.90 -15.04
N LEU A 107 29.58 9.71 -15.29
CA LEU A 107 30.99 9.55 -15.66
C LEU A 107 31.29 10.13 -17.04
N LEU A 108 30.38 9.97 -18.00
CA LEU A 108 30.52 10.56 -19.33
C LEU A 108 30.40 12.09 -19.29
N ALA A 109 29.46 12.63 -18.52
CA ALA A 109 29.33 14.06 -18.30
C ALA A 109 30.59 14.66 -17.64
N ARG A 110 31.18 13.97 -16.66
CA ARG A 110 32.45 14.38 -16.01
C ARG A 110 33.66 14.31 -16.95
N ARG A 111 33.65 13.42 -17.94
CA ARG A 111 34.68 13.35 -18.99
C ARG A 111 34.51 14.41 -20.07
N GLY A 112 33.31 14.95 -20.27
CA GLY A 112 33.03 16.03 -21.22
C GLY A 112 33.33 17.45 -20.71
N ILE A 113 33.57 17.65 -19.41
CA ILE A 113 33.87 18.97 -18.81
C ILE A 113 35.39 19.25 -18.80
N ARG A 114 36.05 19.04 -19.93
CA ARG A 114 37.39 19.60 -20.22
C ARG A 114 37.48 19.98 -21.69
N MET A 115 36.95 21.15 -22.03
CA MET A 115 37.50 22.02 -23.06
C MET A 115 37.02 23.45 -22.77
N ALA A 116 37.89 24.21 -22.09
CA ALA A 116 38.14 25.65 -22.23
C ALA A 116 39.24 26.00 -21.23
#